data_AF-A0A1Y2B4F3-F1
#
_entry.id   AF-A0A1Y2B4F3-F1
#
_cell.length_a   1.000
_cell.length_b   1.000
_cell.length_c   1.000
_cell.angle_alpha   90.00
_cell.angle_beta   90.00
_cell.angle_gamma   90.00
#
_symmetry.space_group_name_H-M   'P 1'
#
loop_
_entity.id
_entity.type
_entity.pdbx_description
1 polymer ?
#
loop_
_entity_poly.entity_id
_entity_poly.type
_entity_poly.pdbx_seq_one_letter_code
_entity_poly.pdbx_strand_id
1 'polypeptide(L)'
;MSNNKIFYHKWNSNNSLFAFFIGHNDIKLIRRNNIEIDISSIINGLFNIINNLYDVGARNILILELLPVYIGPIKDTCYKNLKKEDILMFNNYIKINAKKFFNEHYNTNIIIYNTLERVENIIDNCNMFGFKNCTHAYRMVWRNRTENIRDYFWNNSHLSEKGNKILTNDIDNILWSLNKKKRN
;
A
#
# COMPACT_ATOMS: atom_id res chain seq x y z
N MET A 1 20.38 9.56 6.28
CA MET A 1 21.07 8.85 5.18
C MET A 1 21.67 7.58 5.74
N SER A 2 21.42 6.44 5.09
CA SER A 2 21.85 5.12 5.56
C SER A 2 23.36 4.93 5.36
N ASN A 3 24.15 5.26 6.38
CA ASN A 3 25.57 4.94 6.37
C ASN A 3 25.79 3.43 6.54
N ASN A 4 26.78 2.88 5.84
CA ASN A 4 27.24 1.47 5.89
C ASN A 4 26.32 0.39 5.30
N LYS A 5 25.36 0.75 4.44
CA LYS A 5 24.66 -0.26 3.60
C LYS A 5 25.37 -0.41 2.26
N ILE A 6 25.89 -1.61 1.98
CA ILE A 6 26.34 -1.99 0.64
C ILE A 6 25.07 -2.22 -0.20
N PHE A 7 24.79 -1.32 -1.13
CA PHE A 7 23.72 -1.52 -2.10
C PHE A 7 24.26 -2.41 -3.22
N TYR A 8 23.55 -3.49 -3.55
CA TYR A 8 23.86 -4.28 -4.74
C TYR A 8 23.72 -3.38 -5.97
N HIS A 9 24.83 -3.00 -6.60
CA HIS A 9 24.85 -2.06 -7.72
C HIS A 9 24.32 -2.62 -9.06
N LYS A 10 23.67 -3.80 -9.06
CA LYS A 10 23.10 -4.42 -10.27
C LYS A 10 21.76 -5.06 -9.93
N TRP A 11 20.68 -4.29 -10.07
CA TRP A 11 19.34 -4.85 -10.16
C TRP A 11 19.15 -5.47 -11.55
N ASN A 12 18.33 -6.52 -11.63
CA ASN A 12 17.90 -7.14 -12.87
C ASN A 12 16.52 -7.80 -12.70
N SER A 13 16.00 -8.38 -13.78
CA SER A 13 14.71 -9.05 -13.81
C SER A 13 14.54 -10.20 -12.81
N ASN A 14 15.64 -10.76 -12.29
CA ASN A 14 15.64 -11.99 -11.50
C ASN A 14 15.92 -11.75 -10.01
N ASN A 15 16.51 -10.60 -9.65
CA ASN A 15 16.96 -10.33 -8.28
C ASN A 15 16.28 -9.12 -7.62
N SER A 16 15.31 -8.50 -8.30
CA SER A 16 14.68 -7.26 -7.85
C SER A 16 13.16 -7.30 -7.94
N LEU A 17 12.52 -6.75 -6.92
CA LEU A 17 11.09 -6.50 -6.83
C LEU A 17 10.87 -4.98 -6.72
N PHE A 18 10.05 -4.44 -7.61
CA PHE A 18 9.69 -3.03 -7.63
C PHE A 18 8.33 -2.85 -6.95
N ALA A 19 8.32 -2.20 -5.79
CA ALA A 19 7.12 -2.05 -4.97
C ALA A 19 6.54 -0.63 -5.07
N PHE A 20 5.24 -0.54 -5.29
CA PHE A 20 4.49 0.71 -5.38
C PHE A 20 3.40 0.77 -4.30
N PHE A 21 3.45 1.80 -3.48
CA PHE A 21 2.40 2.12 -2.52
C PHE A 21 2.18 3.63 -2.51
N ILE A 22 1.44 4.11 -3.51
CA ILE A 22 1.22 5.54 -3.78
C ILE A 22 -0.25 5.79 -4.12
N GLY A 23 -0.69 7.04 -4.04
CA GLY A 23 -2.03 7.46 -4.48
C GLY A 23 -2.86 8.19 -3.42
N HIS A 24 -2.60 7.99 -2.12
CA HIS A 24 -3.40 8.66 -1.06
C HIS A 24 -3.34 10.19 -1.15
N ASN A 25 -2.17 10.75 -1.42
CA ASN A 25 -2.02 12.20 -1.53
C ASN A 25 -2.68 12.74 -2.80
N ASP A 26 -2.62 11.99 -3.89
CA ASP A 26 -3.19 12.33 -5.19
C ASP A 26 -4.72 12.41 -5.07
N ILE A 27 -5.37 11.34 -4.61
CA ILE A 27 -6.83 11.30 -4.48
C ILE A 27 -7.38 12.29 -3.45
N LYS A 28 -6.58 12.64 -2.41
CA LYS A 28 -6.94 13.67 -1.43
C LYS A 28 -7.02 15.07 -2.06
N LEU A 29 -6.26 15.33 -3.12
CA LEU A 29 -6.15 16.64 -3.77
C LEU A 29 -7.04 16.80 -5.01
N ILE A 30 -7.77 15.75 -5.41
CA ILE A 30 -8.64 15.80 -6.58
C ILE A 30 -9.76 16.84 -6.40
N ARG A 31 -9.99 17.63 -7.46
CA ARG A 31 -11.17 18.49 -7.57
C ARG A 31 -12.37 17.61 -7.90
N ARG A 32 -13.36 17.55 -7.00
CA ARG A 32 -14.49 16.59 -7.07
C ARG A 32 -15.48 16.78 -8.23
N ASN A 33 -15.12 17.53 -9.26
CA ASN A 33 -15.95 17.79 -10.44
C ASN A 33 -15.91 16.62 -11.43
N ASN A 34 -14.78 15.91 -11.53
CA ASN A 34 -14.63 14.77 -12.43
C ASN A 34 -13.70 13.67 -11.88
N ILE A 35 -14.08 13.14 -10.73
CA ILE A 35 -13.30 12.19 -9.92
C ILE A 35 -12.84 10.95 -10.71
N GLU A 36 -13.68 10.43 -11.61
CA GLU A 36 -13.35 9.25 -12.41
C GLU A 36 -12.22 9.53 -13.40
N ILE A 37 -12.29 10.66 -14.11
CA ILE A 37 -11.24 11.07 -15.05
C ILE A 37 -9.92 11.33 -14.30
N ASP A 38 -9.99 12.00 -13.16
CA ASP A 38 -8.80 12.31 -12.37
C ASP A 38 -8.14 11.03 -11.82
N ILE A 39 -8.92 10.10 -11.27
CA ILE A 39 -8.41 8.79 -10.82
C ILE A 39 -7.84 7.99 -12.00
N SER A 40 -8.53 7.96 -13.14
CA SER A 40 -8.03 7.30 -14.35
C SER A 40 -6.67 7.88 -14.78
N SER A 41 -6.53 9.21 -14.79
CA SER A 41 -5.29 9.90 -15.13
C SER A 41 -4.14 9.52 -14.19
N ILE A 42 -4.38 9.49 -12.88
CA ILE A 42 -3.37 9.10 -11.88
C ILE A 42 -2.92 7.64 -12.11
N ILE A 43 -3.87 6.73 -12.33
CA ILE A 43 -3.55 5.31 -12.58
C ILE A 43 -2.80 5.13 -13.90
N ASN A 44 -3.19 5.82 -14.96
CA ASN A 44 -2.45 5.82 -16.23
C ASN A 44 -1.01 6.33 -16.03
N GLY A 45 -0.84 7.38 -15.23
CA GLY A 45 0.49 7.88 -14.85
C GLY A 45 1.34 6.84 -14.13
N LEU A 46 0.77 6.13 -13.14
CA LEU A 46 1.45 5.01 -12.48
C LEU A 46 1.86 3.92 -13.47
N PHE A 47 0.97 3.49 -14.36
CA PHE A 47 1.28 2.43 -15.32
C PHE A 47 2.26 2.87 -16.42
N ASN A 48 2.31 4.16 -16.78
CA ASN A 48 3.37 4.70 -17.62
C ASN A 48 4.74 4.60 -16.94
N ILE A 49 4.82 4.86 -15.63
CA ILE A 49 6.06 4.67 -14.87
C ILE A 49 6.45 3.19 -14.83
N ILE A 50 5.47 2.29 -14.64
CA ILE A 50 5.72 0.84 -14.65
C ILE A 50 6.19 0.38 -16.04
N ASN A 51 5.61 0.87 -17.13
CA ASN A 51 6.08 0.64 -18.50
C ASN A 51 7.53 1.11 -18.70
N ASN A 52 7.86 2.33 -18.26
CA ASN A 52 9.23 2.84 -18.36
C ASN A 52 10.22 1.96 -17.59
N LEU A 53 9.85 1.45 -16.41
CA LEU A 53 10.69 0.49 -15.66
C LEU A 53 10.81 -0.85 -16.38
N TYR A 54 9.73 -1.31 -17.00
CA TYR A 54 9.74 -2.52 -17.81
C TYR A 54 10.71 -2.40 -18.99
N ASP A 55 10.72 -1.27 -19.68
CA ASP A 55 11.60 -1.02 -20.83
C ASP A 55 13.09 -1.11 -20.45
N VAL A 56 13.44 -0.74 -19.21
CA VAL A 56 14.81 -0.87 -18.69
C VAL A 56 15.10 -2.20 -18.00
N GLY A 57 14.13 -3.13 -17.94
CA GLY A 57 14.36 -4.51 -17.50
C GLY A 57 13.65 -4.95 -16.22
N ALA A 58 12.79 -4.12 -15.61
CA ALA A 58 11.99 -4.55 -14.47
C ALA A 58 11.00 -5.65 -14.88
N ARG A 59 10.93 -6.74 -14.11
CA ARG A 59 10.02 -7.87 -14.39
C ARG A 59 9.18 -8.32 -13.21
N ASN A 60 9.50 -7.93 -11.97
CA ASN A 60 8.70 -8.28 -10.79
C ASN A 60 8.17 -7.00 -10.15
N ILE A 61 6.85 -6.86 -10.12
CA ILE A 61 6.16 -5.65 -9.67
C ILE A 61 5.20 -6.05 -8.54
N LEU A 62 5.25 -5.30 -7.44
CA LEU A 62 4.32 -5.38 -6.33
C LEU A 62 3.56 -4.05 -6.25
N ILE A 63 2.23 -4.08 -6.27
CA ILE A 63 1.38 -2.91 -6.08
C ILE A 63 0.55 -3.13 -4.83
N LEU A 64 0.61 -2.19 -3.89
CA LEU A 64 -0.23 -2.18 -2.70
C LEU A 64 -1.47 -1.35 -2.99
N GLU A 65 -2.63 -1.93 -2.75
CA GLU A 65 -3.89 -1.19 -2.74
C GLU A 65 -3.85 -0.07 -1.69
N LEU A 66 -4.64 0.99 -1.91
CA LEU A 66 -4.82 2.03 -0.93
C LEU A 66 -5.52 1.47 0.31
N LEU A 67 -4.98 1.81 1.48
CA LEU A 67 -5.58 1.52 2.78
C LEU A 67 -6.88 2.33 3.00
N PRO A 68 -7.82 1.84 3.83
CA PRO A 68 -9.15 2.40 4.00
C PRO A 68 -9.12 3.62 4.94
N VAL A 69 -8.58 4.75 4.47
CA VAL A 69 -8.47 5.98 5.29
C VAL A 69 -9.82 6.56 5.72
N TYR A 70 -10.94 6.07 5.16
CA TYR A 70 -12.31 6.43 5.54
C TYR A 70 -12.80 5.82 6.88
N ILE A 71 -12.07 4.86 7.46
CA ILE A 71 -12.36 4.29 8.80
C ILE A 71 -11.26 4.59 9.84
N GLY A 72 -10.18 5.26 9.43
CA GLY A 72 -9.07 5.60 10.31
C GLY A 72 -9.30 6.88 11.12
N PRO A 73 -8.44 7.15 12.11
CA PRO A 73 -8.51 8.31 13.02
C PRO A 73 -8.35 9.68 12.33
N ILE A 74 -8.11 9.67 11.03
CA ILE A 74 -7.83 10.84 10.20
C ILE A 74 -8.87 11.08 9.11
N LYS A 75 -9.93 10.26 9.09
CA LYS A 75 -11.08 10.45 8.22
C LYS A 75 -11.57 11.89 8.29
N ASP A 76 -11.76 12.43 9.50
CA ASP A 76 -12.37 13.74 9.69
C ASP A 76 -11.37 14.92 9.62
N THR A 77 -10.07 14.64 9.47
CA THR A 77 -9.01 15.66 9.42
C THR A 77 -8.37 15.72 8.03
N CYS A 78 -7.48 14.77 7.71
CA CYS A 78 -6.68 14.78 6.49
C CYS A 78 -7.46 14.30 5.27
N TYR A 79 -8.47 13.45 5.45
CA TYR A 79 -9.20 12.80 4.36
C TYR A 79 -10.70 13.11 4.36
N LYS A 80 -11.09 14.26 4.93
CA LYS A 80 -12.51 14.64 5.15
C LYS A 80 -13.36 14.58 3.89
N ASN A 81 -12.77 14.92 2.75
CA ASN A 81 -13.47 14.97 1.47
C ASN A 81 -13.36 13.66 0.69
N LEU A 82 -12.59 12.68 1.16
CA LEU A 82 -12.37 11.43 0.46
C LEU A 82 -13.44 10.40 0.85
N LYS A 83 -14.11 9.83 -0.14
CA LYS A 83 -15.17 8.84 0.08
C LYS A 83 -14.64 7.42 -0.05
N LYS A 84 -15.37 6.46 0.52
CA LYS A 84 -15.07 5.02 0.37
C LYS A 84 -15.04 4.63 -1.11
N GLU A 85 -15.98 5.14 -1.88
CA GLU A 85 -16.12 4.85 -3.31
C GLU A 85 -14.90 5.32 -4.12
N ASP A 86 -14.28 6.45 -3.73
CA ASP A 86 -13.07 6.97 -4.40
C ASP A 86 -11.89 5.99 -4.22
N ILE A 87 -11.74 5.41 -3.02
CA ILE A 87 -10.70 4.40 -2.74
C ILE A 87 -10.97 3.10 -3.48
N LEU A 88 -12.22 2.62 -3.46
CA LEU A 88 -12.60 1.39 -4.15
C LEU A 88 -12.40 1.53 -5.67
N MET A 89 -12.75 2.68 -6.25
CA MET A 89 -12.52 2.98 -7.66
C MET A 89 -11.04 2.98 -8.00
N PHE A 90 -10.20 3.65 -7.20
CA PHE A 90 -8.75 3.66 -7.38
C PHE A 90 -8.17 2.24 -7.36
N ASN A 91 -8.51 1.44 -6.35
CA ASN A 91 -8.03 0.06 -6.21
C ASN A 91 -8.54 -0.85 -7.34
N ASN A 92 -9.76 -0.64 -7.83
CA ASN A 92 -10.28 -1.35 -8.98
C ASN A 92 -9.51 -1.02 -10.26
N TYR A 93 -9.19 0.26 -10.47
CA TYR A 93 -8.41 0.69 -11.64
C TYR A 93 -6.96 0.18 -11.58
N ILE A 94 -6.35 0.02 -10.40
CA ILE A 94 -5.10 -0.72 -10.24
C ILE A 94 -5.25 -2.14 -10.80
N LYS A 95 -6.29 -2.88 -10.41
CA LYS A 95 -6.50 -4.28 -10.85
C LYS A 95 -6.70 -4.39 -12.35
N ILE A 96 -7.53 -3.51 -12.91
CA ILE A 96 -7.81 -3.47 -14.35
C ILE A 96 -6.52 -3.20 -15.14
N ASN A 97 -5.78 -2.16 -14.77
CA ASN A 97 -4.55 -1.80 -15.49
C ASN A 97 -3.42 -2.80 -15.27
N ALA A 98 -3.32 -3.42 -14.09
CA ALA A 98 -2.38 -4.50 -13.83
C ALA A 98 -2.65 -5.70 -14.75
N LYS A 99 -3.92 -6.09 -14.90
CA LYS A 99 -4.31 -7.16 -15.82
C LYS A 99 -3.98 -6.80 -17.27
N LYS A 100 -4.27 -5.56 -17.68
CA LYS A 100 -3.93 -5.06 -19.02
C LYS A 100 -2.42 -5.12 -19.28
N PHE A 101 -1.63 -4.54 -18.38
CA PHE A 101 -0.17 -4.53 -18.47
C PHE A 101 0.40 -5.95 -18.52
N PHE A 102 -0.10 -6.89 -17.71
CA PHE A 102 0.35 -8.29 -17.76
C PHE A 102 0.08 -8.93 -19.13
N ASN A 103 -1.08 -8.66 -19.73
CA ASN A 103 -1.42 -9.18 -21.05
C ASN A 103 -0.52 -8.60 -22.16
N GLU A 104 -0.08 -7.35 -22.01
CA GLU A 104 0.85 -6.67 -22.93
C GLU A 104 2.32 -7.09 -22.68
N HIS A 105 2.66 -7.51 -21.46
CA HIS A 105 4.01 -7.86 -21.01
C HIS A 105 4.04 -9.21 -20.27
N TYR A 106 3.79 -10.30 -20.99
CA TYR A 106 3.64 -11.66 -20.45
C TYR A 106 4.86 -12.21 -19.68
N ASN A 107 6.03 -11.61 -19.86
CA ASN A 107 7.27 -11.96 -19.14
C ASN A 107 7.40 -11.26 -17.78
N THR A 108 6.34 -10.60 -17.30
CA THR A 108 6.30 -9.92 -16.00
C THR A 108 5.56 -10.74 -14.95
N ASN A 109 5.92 -10.54 -13.68
CA ASN A 109 5.16 -10.99 -12.53
C ASN A 109 4.56 -9.75 -11.85
N ILE A 110 3.23 -9.71 -11.72
CA ILE A 110 2.54 -8.65 -10.98
C ILE A 110 1.84 -9.25 -9.78
N ILE A 111 2.13 -8.69 -8.62
CA ILE A 111 1.49 -9.03 -7.35
C ILE A 111 0.70 -7.79 -6.90
N ILE A 112 -0.58 -7.97 -6.62
CA ILE A 112 -1.40 -6.94 -5.98
C ILE A 112 -1.63 -7.38 -4.55
N TYR A 113 -1.20 -6.57 -3.59
CA TYR A 113 -1.47 -6.80 -2.18
C TYR A 113 -2.73 -6.02 -1.76
N ASN A 114 -3.74 -6.75 -1.30
CA ASN A 114 -5.01 -6.19 -0.85
C ASN A 114 -4.88 -5.56 0.54
N THR A 115 -4.19 -4.41 0.60
CA THR A 115 -4.04 -3.63 1.82
C THR A 115 -5.39 -3.21 2.40
N LEU A 116 -6.39 -2.94 1.54
CA LEU A 116 -7.70 -2.48 1.95
C LEU A 116 -8.38 -3.48 2.88
N GLU A 117 -8.60 -4.70 2.38
CA GLU A 117 -9.25 -5.77 3.13
C GLU A 117 -8.43 -6.17 4.36
N ARG A 118 -7.10 -6.18 4.23
CA ARG A 118 -6.24 -6.54 5.35
C ARG A 118 -6.36 -5.54 6.50
N VAL A 119 -6.37 -4.25 6.20
CA VAL A 119 -6.50 -3.20 7.21
C VAL A 119 -7.91 -3.22 7.83
N GLU A 120 -8.97 -3.41 7.03
CA GLU A 120 -10.33 -3.58 7.54
C GLU A 120 -10.40 -4.75 8.54
N ASN A 121 -9.85 -5.92 8.16
CA ASN A 121 -9.78 -7.09 9.04
C ASN A 121 -9.01 -6.82 10.35
N ILE A 122 -7.90 -6.07 10.31
CA ILE A 122 -7.17 -5.71 11.52
C ILE A 122 -8.01 -4.82 12.43
N ILE A 123 -8.75 -3.86 11.87
CA ILE A 123 -9.62 -2.97 12.64
C ILE A 123 -10.76 -3.76 13.28
N ASP A 124 -11.41 -4.63 12.51
CA ASP A 124 -12.53 -5.46 12.98
C ASP A 124 -12.10 -6.47 14.06
N ASN A 125 -10.85 -6.95 14.00
CA ASN A 125 -10.30 -7.95 14.91
C ASN A 125 -9.12 -7.40 15.75
N CYS A 126 -9.20 -6.13 16.15
CA CYS A 126 -8.11 -5.36 16.76
C CYS A 126 -7.32 -6.11 17.86
N ASN A 127 -8.05 -6.74 18.79
CA ASN A 127 -7.45 -7.49 19.90
C ASN A 127 -6.71 -8.77 19.44
N MET A 128 -7.18 -9.43 18.38
CA MET A 128 -6.54 -10.63 17.83
C MET A 128 -5.16 -10.31 17.24
N PHE A 129 -4.98 -9.08 16.74
CA PHE A 129 -3.68 -8.57 16.29
C PHE A 129 -2.86 -7.95 17.43
N GLY A 130 -3.34 -8.05 18.67
CA GLY A 130 -2.69 -7.58 19.89
C GLY A 130 -2.64 -6.06 20.01
N PHE A 131 -3.55 -5.34 19.36
CA PHE A 131 -3.73 -3.90 19.60
C PHE A 131 -4.83 -3.70 20.63
N LYS A 132 -4.70 -2.65 21.44
CA LYS A 132 -5.79 -2.17 22.31
C LYS A 132 -6.68 -1.17 21.58
N ASN A 133 -6.14 -0.50 20.56
CA ASN A 133 -6.89 0.50 19.80
C ASN A 133 -6.52 0.51 18.30
N CYS A 134 -7.53 0.37 17.45
CA CYS A 134 -7.40 0.39 16.00
C CYS A 134 -8.22 1.48 15.32
N THR A 135 -8.98 2.27 16.07
CA THR A 135 -9.85 3.34 15.54
C THR A 135 -9.31 4.72 15.88
N HIS A 136 -8.50 4.83 16.93
CA HIS A 136 -7.81 6.05 17.35
C HIS A 136 -6.32 5.95 17.05
N ALA A 137 -5.72 7.09 16.73
CA ALA A 137 -4.27 7.18 16.59
C ALA A 137 -3.62 7.35 17.95
N TYR A 138 -2.48 6.68 18.14
CA TYR A 138 -1.53 7.12 19.14
C TYR A 138 -1.18 8.59 18.84
N ARG A 139 -1.35 9.45 19.84
CA ARG A 139 -0.96 10.86 19.80
C ARG A 139 0.01 11.08 20.94
N MET A 140 1.25 11.43 20.62
CA MET A 140 2.23 11.78 21.65
C MET A 140 1.84 13.13 22.28
N VAL A 141 0.96 13.09 23.28
CA VAL A 141 0.64 14.27 24.07
C VAL A 141 1.70 14.36 25.17
N TRP A 142 2.49 15.44 25.17
CA TRP A 142 3.55 15.70 26.15
C TRP A 142 3.12 15.55 27.63
N ARG A 143 1.81 15.57 27.89
CA ARG A 143 1.18 15.48 29.21
C ARG A 143 0.74 14.07 29.65
N ASN A 144 0.68 13.06 28.76
CA ASN A 144 0.15 11.74 29.11
C ASN A 144 1.11 10.61 28.71
N ARG A 145 2.07 10.29 29.59
CA ARG A 145 3.12 9.28 29.37
C ARG A 145 2.64 7.82 29.55
N THR A 146 1.35 7.58 29.69
CA THR A 146 0.79 6.26 30.03
C THR A 146 0.46 5.39 28.82
N GLU A 147 0.29 5.99 27.63
CA GLU A 147 -0.02 5.26 26.41
C GLU A 147 1.24 4.69 25.74
N ASN A 148 1.20 3.41 25.39
CA ASN A 148 2.27 2.74 24.65
C ASN A 148 1.90 2.67 23.17
N ILE A 149 2.72 3.25 22.28
CA ILE A 149 2.50 3.22 20.82
C ILE A 149 2.27 1.81 20.27
N ARG A 150 2.83 0.76 20.90
CA ARG A 150 2.65 -0.65 20.49
C ARG A 150 1.22 -1.16 20.68
N ASP A 151 0.42 -0.49 21.51
CA ASP A 151 -0.98 -0.80 21.73
C ASP A 151 -1.89 -0.24 20.61
N TYR A 152 -1.35 0.63 19.73
CA TYR A 152 -2.13 1.33 18.71
C TYR A 152 -1.76 0.86 17.30
N PHE A 153 -2.78 0.64 16.48
CA PHE A 153 -2.59 0.33 15.07
C PHE A 153 -2.19 1.57 14.24
N TRP A 154 -2.67 2.76 14.65
CA TRP A 154 -2.36 4.03 13.99
C TRP A 154 -1.40 4.87 14.82
N ASN A 155 -0.48 5.56 14.15
CA ASN A 155 0.38 6.60 14.70
C ASN A 155 0.16 7.90 13.89
N ASN A 156 -0.52 8.88 14.49
CA ASN A 156 -1.08 10.03 13.79
C ASN A 156 -1.88 9.64 12.53
N SER A 157 -1.41 10.03 11.34
CA SER A 157 -2.04 9.74 10.04
C SER A 157 -1.50 8.49 9.34
N HIS A 158 -0.66 7.72 10.00
CA HIS A 158 0.04 6.58 9.41
C HIS A 158 -0.21 5.31 10.23
N LEU A 159 0.07 4.15 9.62
CA LEU A 159 0.15 2.91 10.36
C LEU A 159 1.30 2.99 11.38
N SER A 160 1.13 2.39 12.55
CA SER A 160 2.20 2.22 13.53
C SER A 160 3.27 1.26 12.99
N GLU A 161 4.44 1.22 13.63
CA GLU A 161 5.50 0.25 13.28
C GLU A 161 4.96 -1.19 13.32
N LYS A 162 4.18 -1.53 14.35
CA LYS A 162 3.55 -2.84 14.49
C LYS A 162 2.53 -3.10 13.38
N GLY A 163 1.73 -2.10 13.00
CA GLY A 163 0.83 -2.20 11.85
C GLY A 163 1.57 -2.50 10.54
N ASN A 164 2.63 -1.74 10.24
CA ASN A 164 3.48 -1.99 9.07
C ASN A 164 4.14 -3.38 9.11
N LYS A 165 4.56 -3.85 10.29
CA LYS A 165 5.16 -5.17 10.46
C LYS A 165 4.20 -6.31 10.10
N ILE A 166 2.91 -6.18 10.42
CA ILE A 166 1.90 -7.16 10.04
C ILE A 166 1.79 -7.24 8.51
N LEU A 167 1.66 -6.09 7.83
CA LEU A 167 1.53 -6.08 6.37
C LEU A 167 2.79 -6.62 5.67
N THR A 168 3.97 -6.24 6.16
CA THR A 168 5.24 -6.72 5.59
C THR A 168 5.46 -8.22 5.81
N ASN A 169 5.03 -8.78 6.95
CA ASN A 169 5.04 -10.22 7.16
C ASN A 169 4.09 -10.95 6.21
N ASP A 170 2.90 -10.40 5.94
CA ASP A 170 1.98 -11.00 4.96
C ASP A 170 2.60 -11.00 3.55
N ILE A 171 3.23 -9.90 3.14
CA ILE A 171 3.93 -9.79 1.86
C ILE A 171 5.08 -10.79 1.77
N ASP A 172 5.90 -10.92 2.83
CA ASP A 172 7.00 -11.90 2.88
C ASP A 172 6.49 -13.33 2.71
N ASN A 173 5.40 -13.68 3.40
CA ASN A 173 4.74 -14.99 3.27
C ASN A 173 4.24 -15.24 1.84
N ILE A 174 3.62 -14.23 1.20
CA ILE A 174 3.18 -14.32 -0.19
C ILE A 174 4.39 -14.58 -1.10
N LEU A 175 5.44 -13.77 -1.00
CA LEU A 175 6.64 -13.89 -1.83
C LEU A 175 7.32 -15.25 -1.66
N TRP A 176 7.41 -15.73 -0.42
CA TRP A 176 7.95 -17.04 -0.12
C TRP A 176 7.11 -18.17 -0.73
N SER A 177 5.78 -18.08 -0.66
CA SER A 177 4.88 -19.09 -1.23
C SER A 177 5.00 -19.19 -2.76
N LEU A 178 5.17 -18.05 -3.44
CA LEU A 178 5.36 -17.99 -4.89
C LEU A 178 6.70 -18.58 -5.31
N ASN A 179 7.77 -18.35 -4.53
CA ASN A 179 9.09 -18.90 -4.80
C ASN A 179 9.15 -20.42 -4.59
N LYS A 180 8.39 -20.98 -3.65
CA LYS A 180 8.29 -22.44 -3.48
C LYS A 180 7.68 -23.13 -4.70
N LYS A 181 6.60 -22.58 -5.26
CA LYS A 181 5.93 -23.15 -6.43
C LYS A 181 6.82 -23.23 -7.68
N LYS A 182 7.88 -22.41 -7.77
CA LYS A 182 8.84 -22.44 -8.89
C LYS A 182 9.94 -23.51 -8.76
N ARG A 183 10.03 -24.20 -7.60
CA ARG A 183 11.09 -25.19 -7.31
C ARG A 183 10.63 -26.65 -7.42
N ASN A 184 9.34 -26.87 -7.71
CA ASN A 184 8.74 -28.18 -7.99
C ASN A 184 8.34 -28.23 -9.46
#